data_AF-A0A382D1I5-F1
#
_entry.id   AF-A0A382D1I5-F1
#
_cell.length_a   1.000
_cell.length_b   1.000
_cell.length_c   1.000
_cell.angle_alpha   90.00
_cell.angle_beta   90.00
_cell.angle_gamma   90.00
#
_symmetry.space_group_name_H-M   'P 1'
#
loop_
_entity.id
_entity.type
_entity.pdbx_description
1 polymer ?
#
loop_
_entity_poly.entity_id
_entity_poly.type
_entity_poly.pdbx_seq_one_letter_code
_entity_poly.pdbx_strand_id
1 'polypeptide(L)'
;IEAENRNLKHQILKPLRSNLKKIENQLEKVLTEKTIVESKLANSDIYESKNKAQLLETLNEQMALTNEENALTKEWDKLSSQIESYNENSILKN
;
A
#
# COMPACT_ATOMS: atom_id res chain seq x y z
N ILE A 1 4.05 37.03 4.52
CA ILE A 1 4.38 36.35 3.24
C ILE A 1 5.18 35.06 3.46
N GLU A 2 6.44 35.08 3.90
CA GLU A 2 7.25 33.84 4.01
C GLU A 2 6.79 32.87 5.11
N ALA A 3 6.37 33.38 6.27
CA ALA A 3 5.84 32.56 7.37
C ALA A 3 4.46 31.93 7.05
N GLU A 4 3.62 32.63 6.27
CA GLU A 4 2.30 32.15 5.84
C GLU A 4 2.43 31.01 4.83
N ASN A 5 3.37 31.12 3.88
CA ASN A 5 3.68 30.06 2.92
C ASN A 5 4.17 28.78 3.61
N ARG A 6 4.97 28.90 4.67
CA ARG A 6 5.42 27.76 5.49
C ARG A 6 4.26 27.10 6.25
N ASN A 7 3.34 27.89 6.82
CA ASN A 7 2.20 27.38 7.56
C ASN A 7 1.20 26.63 6.65
N LEU A 8 0.88 27.19 5.49
CA LEU A 8 -0.01 26.57 4.50
C LEU A 8 0.56 25.23 3.99
N LYS A 9 1.88 25.18 3.72
CA LYS A 9 2.57 23.94 3.33
C LYS A 9 2.43 22.86 4.41
N HIS A 10 2.63 23.23 5.67
CA HIS A 10 2.52 22.28 6.78
C HIS A 10 1.08 21.73 6.91
N GLN A 11 0.07 22.58 6.72
CA GLN A 11 -1.33 22.18 6.75
C GLN A 11 -1.70 21.21 5.62
N ILE A 12 -1.09 21.35 4.43
CA ILE A 12 -1.33 20.45 3.28
C ILE A 12 -0.54 19.15 3.42
N LEU A 13 0.74 19.20 3.82
CA LEU A 13 1.59 18.00 3.90
C LEU A 13 1.20 17.07 5.05
N LYS A 14 0.69 17.60 6.17
CA LYS A 14 0.32 16.80 7.35
C LYS A 14 -0.71 15.70 7.03
N PRO A 15 -1.87 15.98 6.40
CA PRO A 15 -2.83 14.94 6.04
C PRO A 15 -2.27 13.98 4.97
N LEU A 16 -1.49 14.47 3.99
CA LEU A 16 -0.88 13.60 2.97
C LEU A 16 0.08 12.57 3.59
N ARG A 17 0.96 13.01 4.49
CA ARG A 17 1.86 12.10 5.24
C ARG A 17 1.09 11.13 6.13
N SER A 18 0.02 11.58 6.77
CA SER A 18 -0.81 10.71 7.59
C SER A 18 -1.51 9.64 6.74
N ASN A 19 -1.97 9.97 5.53
CA ASN A 19 -2.57 9.01 4.62
C ASN A 19 -1.54 8.05 4.05
N LEU A 20 -0.36 8.54 3.65
CA LEU A 20 0.76 7.70 3.21
C LEU A 20 1.11 6.65 4.27
N LYS A 21 1.18 7.04 5.54
CA LYS A 21 1.46 6.11 6.64
C LYS A 21 0.37 5.04 6.81
N LYS A 22 -0.90 5.37 6.54
CA LYS A 22 -1.99 4.37 6.56
C LYS A 22 -1.83 3.37 5.42
N ILE A 23 -1.51 3.84 4.21
CA ILE A 23 -1.25 2.98 3.05
C ILE A 23 -0.06 2.06 3.32
N GLU A 24 1.03 2.56 3.90
CA GLU A 24 2.17 1.73 4.31
C GLU A 24 1.79 0.62 5.28
N ASN A 25 0.99 0.94 6.31
CA ASN A 25 0.54 -0.07 7.27
C ASN A 25 -0.40 -1.11 6.61
N GLN A 26 -1.22 -0.70 5.63
CA GLN A 26 -2.07 -1.62 4.87
C GLN A 26 -1.24 -2.52 3.96
N LEU A 27 -0.22 -1.97 3.29
CA LEU A 27 0.73 -2.74 2.48
C LEU A 27 1.46 -3.79 3.33
N GLU A 28 1.96 -3.41 4.51
CA GLU A 28 2.61 -4.35 5.45
C GLU A 28 1.68 -5.52 5.80
N LYS A 29 0.41 -5.23 6.08
CA LYS A 29 -0.60 -6.24 6.35
C LYS A 29 -0.83 -7.16 5.15
N VAL A 30 -1.06 -6.60 3.96
CA VAL A 30 -1.30 -7.37 2.72
C VAL A 30 -0.10 -8.26 2.39
N LEU A 31 1.13 -7.76 2.53
CA LEU A 31 2.34 -8.55 2.31
C LEU A 31 2.46 -9.71 3.31
N THR A 32 2.13 -9.47 4.57
CA THR A 32 2.10 -10.52 5.60
C THR A 32 1.07 -11.61 5.26
N GLU A 33 -0.13 -11.20 4.86
CA GLU A 33 -1.20 -12.12 4.44
C GLU A 33 -0.82 -12.91 3.18
N LYS A 34 -0.14 -12.27 2.22
CA LYS A 34 0.39 -12.94 1.03
C LYS A 34 1.42 -14.02 1.39
N THR A 35 2.36 -13.73 2.29
CA THR A 35 3.32 -14.74 2.77
C THR A 35 2.63 -15.94 3.41
N ILE A 36 1.53 -15.72 4.15
CA ILE A 36 0.73 -16.79 4.73
C ILE A 36 0.07 -17.62 3.62
N VAL A 37 -0.56 -16.98 2.64
CA VAL A 37 -1.20 -17.65 1.50
C VAL A 37 -0.18 -18.44 0.66
N GLU A 38 0.98 -17.88 0.39
CA GLU A 38 2.09 -18.57 -0.29
C GLU A 38 2.56 -19.79 0.48
N SER A 39 2.66 -19.69 1.81
CA SER A 39 2.99 -20.83 2.67
C SER A 39 1.93 -21.93 2.61
N LYS A 40 0.64 -21.57 2.55
CA LYS A 40 -0.46 -22.54 2.34
C LYS A 40 -0.33 -23.22 0.97
N LEU A 41 -0.07 -22.46 -0.09
CA LEU A 41 0.05 -22.96 -1.47
C LEU A 41 1.31 -23.79 -1.71
N ALA A 42 2.36 -23.58 -0.92
CA ALA A 42 3.58 -24.36 -0.95
C ALA A 42 3.41 -25.76 -0.34
N ASN A 43 2.39 -25.97 0.50
CA ASN A 43 2.08 -27.30 1.05
C ASN A 43 1.47 -28.20 -0.01
N SER A 44 2.08 -29.36 -0.29
CA SER A 44 1.58 -30.32 -1.28
C SER A 44 0.18 -30.86 -0.96
N ASP A 45 -0.20 -30.92 0.31
CA ASP A 45 -1.48 -31.49 0.74
C ASP A 45 -2.68 -30.70 0.21
N ILE A 46 -2.52 -29.40 -0.06
CA ILE A 46 -3.60 -28.55 -0.56
C ILE A 46 -4.10 -28.98 -1.94
N TYR A 47 -3.28 -29.70 -2.71
CA TYR A 47 -3.61 -30.19 -4.04
C TYR A 47 -4.32 -31.54 -4.04
N GLU A 48 -4.49 -32.17 -2.87
CA GLU A 48 -5.28 -33.40 -2.77
C GLU A 48 -6.75 -33.14 -3.12
N SER A 49 -7.41 -34.13 -3.74
CA SER A 49 -8.80 -33.99 -4.20
C SER A 49 -9.78 -33.62 -3.08
N LYS A 50 -9.50 -34.05 -1.84
CA LYS A 50 -10.31 -33.72 -0.65
C LYS A 50 -10.23 -32.23 -0.25
N ASN A 51 -9.17 -31.53 -0.68
CA ASN A 51 -8.88 -30.14 -0.33
C ASN A 51 -9.21 -29.14 -1.45
N LYS A 52 -9.89 -29.56 -2.52
CA LYS A 52 -10.21 -28.71 -3.68
C LYS A 52 -10.92 -27.40 -3.30
N ALA A 53 -11.82 -27.44 -2.32
CA ALA A 53 -12.52 -26.23 -1.85
C ALA A 53 -11.54 -25.23 -1.21
N GLN A 54 -10.67 -25.72 -0.32
CA GLN A 54 -9.63 -24.92 0.32
C GLN A 54 -8.62 -24.37 -0.68
N LEU A 55 -8.25 -25.15 -1.70
CA LEU A 55 -7.37 -24.68 -2.78
C LEU A 55 -8.00 -23.51 -3.54
N LEU A 56 -9.27 -23.62 -3.93
CA LEU A 56 -9.98 -22.55 -4.63
C LEU A 56 -10.10 -21.28 -3.78
N GLU A 57 -10.41 -21.43 -2.49
CA GLU A 57 -10.44 -20.32 -1.54
C GLU A 57 -9.08 -19.64 -1.43
N THR A 58 -8.00 -20.41 -1.25
CA THR A 58 -6.64 -19.90 -1.13
C THR A 58 -6.17 -19.17 -2.40
N LEU A 59 -6.55 -19.66 -3.58
CA LEU A 59 -6.26 -19.00 -4.86
C LEU A 59 -7.06 -17.69 -5.03
N ASN A 60 -8.31 -17.65 -4.57
CA ASN A 60 -9.10 -16.43 -4.55
C ASN A 60 -8.53 -15.40 -3.58
N GLU A 61 -8.09 -15.83 -2.39
CA GLU A 61 -7.35 -14.99 -1.43
C GLU A 61 -6.10 -14.40 -2.07
N GLN A 62 -5.28 -15.23 -2.74
CA GLN A 62 -4.07 -14.78 -3.45
C GLN A 62 -4.38 -13.70 -4.49
N MET A 63 -5.43 -13.90 -5.29
CA MET A 63 -5.84 -12.96 -6.32
C MET A 63 -6.33 -11.63 -5.72
N ALA A 64 -7.16 -11.71 -4.67
CA ALA A 64 -7.67 -10.53 -3.97
C ALA A 64 -6.53 -9.70 -3.36
N LEU A 65 -5.61 -10.36 -2.66
CA LEU A 65 -4.44 -9.70 -2.04
C LEU A 65 -3.51 -9.07 -3.08
N THR A 66 -3.32 -9.73 -4.23
CA THR A 66 -2.52 -9.17 -5.34
C THR A 66 -3.18 -7.92 -5.93
N ASN A 67 -4.51 -7.92 -6.07
CA ASN A 67 -5.24 -6.74 -6.54
C ASN A 67 -5.18 -5.60 -5.52
N GLU A 68 -5.30 -5.91 -4.23
CA GLU A 68 -5.20 -4.94 -3.14
C GLU A 68 -3.80 -4.32 -3.06
N GLU A 69 -2.74 -5.13 -3.08
CA GLU A 69 -1.35 -4.66 -3.13
C GLU A 69 -1.11 -3.72 -4.32
N ASN A 70 -1.60 -4.08 -5.50
CA ASN A 70 -1.46 -3.26 -6.70
C ASN A 70 -2.19 -1.92 -6.57
N ALA A 71 -3.37 -1.90 -5.95
CA ALA A 71 -4.12 -0.68 -5.70
C ALA A 71 -3.40 0.22 -4.68
N LEU A 72 -2.97 -0.36 -3.56
CA LEU A 72 -2.26 0.35 -2.50
C LEU A 72 -0.91 0.90 -2.98
N THR A 73 -0.15 0.13 -3.75
CA THR A 73 1.13 0.58 -4.33
C THR A 73 0.92 1.78 -5.25
N LYS A 74 -0.09 1.75 -6.11
CA LYS A 74 -0.43 2.91 -6.97
C LYS A 74 -0.84 4.14 -6.17
N GLU A 75 -1.58 3.95 -5.08
CA GLU A 75 -1.96 5.06 -4.20
C GLU A 75 -0.75 5.62 -3.44
N TRP A 76 0.14 4.73 -2.97
CA TRP A 76 1.41 5.09 -2.34
C TRP A 76 2.27 5.91 -3.29
N ASP A 77 2.48 5.44 -4.53
CA ASP A 77 3.26 6.16 -5.56
C ASP A 77 2.69 7.56 -5.78
N LYS A 78 1.37 7.66 -5.97
CA LYS A 78 0.68 8.93 -6.18
C LYS A 78 0.87 9.89 -5.00
N LEU A 79 0.70 9.42 -3.76
CA LEU A 79 0.84 10.26 -2.56
C LEU A 79 2.29 10.67 -2.33
N SER A 80 3.24 9.76 -2.53
CA SER A 80 4.68 10.02 -2.45
C SER A 80 5.10 11.10 -3.46
N SER A 81 4.71 10.98 -4.73
CA SER A 81 5.00 11.99 -5.75
C SER A 81 4.33 13.34 -5.46
N GLN A 82 3.11 13.36 -4.90
CA GLN A 82 2.47 14.61 -4.48
C GLN A 82 3.27 15.29 -3.37
N ILE A 83 3.68 14.54 -2.34
CA ILE A 83 4.48 15.07 -1.24
C ILE A 83 5.82 15.60 -1.74
N GLU A 84 6.50 14.88 -2.62
CA GLU A 84 7.75 15.30 -3.26
C GLU A 84 7.55 16.60 -4.05
N SER A 85 6.53 16.67 -4.90
CA SER A 85 6.21 17.88 -5.67
C SER A 85 5.94 19.10 -4.78
N TYR A 86 5.22 18.93 -3.66
CA TYR A 86 5.02 20.01 -2.69
C TYR A 86 6.32 20.41 -1.95
N ASN A 87 7.26 19.47 -1.78
CA ASN A 87 8.56 19.77 -1.19
C ASN A 87 9.49 20.48 -2.19
N GLU A 88 9.54 20.06 -3.45
CA GLU A 88 10.40 20.64 -4.50
C GLU A 88 9.94 22.02 -4.97
N ASN A 89 8.62 22.23 -5.13
CA ASN A 89 8.06 23.55 -5.45
C ASN A 89 8.38 24.62 -4.40
N SER A 90 8.81 24.21 -3.21
CA SER A 90 9.27 25.09 -2.13
C SER A 90 10.74 25.46 -2.23
N ILE A 91 11.54 24.74 -3.03
CA ILE A 91 12.97 25.01 -3.24
C ILE A 91 13.16 25.96 -4.43
N LEU A 92 12.33 25.82 -5.48
CA LEU A 92 12.41 26.62 -6.71
C LEU A 92 11.79 28.03 -6.62
N LYS A 93 11.12 28.37 -5.52
CA LYS A 93 10.48 29.69 -5.31
C LYS A 93 11.24 30.63 -4.36
N ASN A 94 12.46 30.23 -3.94
CA ASN A 94 13.36 31.07 -3.14
C ASN A 94 14.44 31.71 -4.02
#